data_AF-A0A9E4FEE0-F1
#
_entry.id   AF-A0A9E4FEE0-F1
#
_cell.length_a   1.000
_cell.length_b   1.000
_cell.length_c   1.000
_cell.angle_alpha   90.00
_cell.angle_beta   90.00
_cell.angle_gamma   90.00
#
_symmetry.space_group_name_H-M   'P 1'
#
loop_
_entity.id
_entity.type
_entity.pdbx_description
1 polymer ?
#
loop_
_entity_poly.entity_id
_entity_poly.type
_entity_poly.pdbx_seq_one_letter_code
_entity_poly.pdbx_strand_id
1 'polypeptide(L)'
;MIRRLVDIVFASIALVASLPVTLVAAAAIYAVNPGPIIYQAARVGRSGRVFTMYKLRTMHLRRGDSGSVVTAAGDGRVFPLGRLLRRLKIDELPQMLNIIKGDMSIVGPRPRDPKIVGRCYTPLHRETLQVLPGLTSPGTLFYLTHGEQTLHSRDPESEYQARILPQKLALDIDYVRNRSVWIDLLIVVRTVGAILNMDAAGLSQRHVERVGALVQPAKNLLSEADLTLRDPTADRGQSQELRNGGQEDLRDR
;
A
#
# COMPACT_ATOMS: atom_id res chain seq x y z
N MET A 1 23.97 -11.96 -8.53
CA MET A 1 23.74 -13.40 -8.76
C MET A 1 23.41 -14.16 -7.48
N ILE A 2 24.16 -13.98 -6.39
CA ILE A 2 23.93 -14.68 -5.09
C ILE A 2 22.49 -14.53 -4.57
N ARG A 3 21.95 -13.31 -4.46
CA ARG A 3 20.56 -13.10 -3.99
C ARG A 3 19.52 -13.84 -4.83
N ARG A 4 19.74 -13.89 -6.15
CA ARG A 4 18.84 -14.59 -7.06
C ARG A 4 18.84 -16.10 -6.82
N LEU A 5 20.01 -16.68 -6.57
CA LEU A 5 20.13 -18.09 -6.23
C LEU A 5 19.45 -18.39 -4.90
N VAL A 6 19.68 -17.56 -3.88
CA VAL A 6 19.01 -17.65 -2.57
C VAL A 6 17.48 -17.61 -2.75
N ASP A 7 16.97 -16.62 -3.48
CA ASP A 7 15.53 -16.50 -3.78
C ASP A 7 14.96 -17.77 -4.40
N ILE A 8 15.62 -18.32 -5.43
CA ILE A 8 15.15 -19.53 -6.12
C ILE A 8 15.17 -20.74 -5.17
N VAL A 9 16.26 -20.95 -4.44
CA VAL A 9 16.41 -22.11 -3.53
C VAL A 9 15.35 -22.06 -2.43
N PHE A 10 15.24 -20.94 -1.72
CA PHE A 10 14.27 -20.80 -0.64
C PHE A 10 12.82 -20.82 -1.15
N ALA A 11 12.51 -20.18 -2.28
CA ALA A 11 11.17 -20.24 -2.85
C ALA A 11 10.81 -21.65 -3.33
N SER A 12 11.76 -22.41 -3.85
CA SER A 12 11.53 -23.80 -4.27
C SER A 12 11.26 -24.71 -3.07
N ILE A 13 12.06 -24.59 -2.01
CA ILE A 13 11.84 -25.32 -0.76
C ILE A 13 10.48 -24.96 -0.15
N ALA A 14 10.17 -23.66 -0.05
CA ALA A 14 8.89 -23.19 0.49
C ALA A 14 7.70 -23.64 -0.36
N LEU A 15 7.83 -23.66 -1.69
CA LEU A 15 6.78 -24.14 -2.59
C LEU A 15 6.47 -25.63 -2.35
N VAL A 16 7.50 -26.47 -2.27
CA VAL A 16 7.32 -27.91 -2.01
C VAL A 16 6.77 -28.15 -0.61
N ALA A 17 7.33 -27.49 0.41
CA ALA A 17 6.89 -27.65 1.80
C ALA A 17 5.45 -27.17 2.02
N SER A 18 5.01 -26.14 1.31
CA SER A 18 3.66 -25.58 1.42
C SER A 18 2.63 -26.25 0.51
N LEU A 19 3.04 -27.23 -0.32
CA LEU A 19 2.17 -27.89 -1.28
C LEU A 19 0.96 -28.58 -0.63
N PRO A 20 1.09 -29.34 0.48
CA PRO A 20 -0.06 -29.97 1.13
C PRO A 20 -1.11 -28.94 1.58
N VAL A 21 -0.66 -27.86 2.23
CA VAL A 21 -1.54 -26.77 2.68
C VAL A 21 -2.19 -26.05 1.49
N THR A 22 -1.43 -25.79 0.43
CA THR A 22 -1.94 -25.15 -0.79
C THR A 22 -3.01 -26.00 -1.47
N LEU A 23 -2.83 -27.32 -1.54
CA LEU A 23 -3.80 -28.24 -2.14
C LEU A 23 -5.09 -28.34 -1.32
N VAL A 24 -4.98 -28.43 0.01
CA VAL A 24 -6.16 -28.42 0.91
C VAL A 24 -6.92 -27.10 0.77
N ALA A 25 -6.22 -25.97 0.77
CA ALA A 25 -6.84 -24.65 0.57
C ALA A 25 -7.51 -24.55 -0.81
N ALA A 26 -6.86 -25.06 -1.86
CA ALA A 26 -7.41 -25.10 -3.22
C ALA A 26 -8.71 -25.91 -3.30
N ALA A 27 -8.74 -27.11 -2.71
CA ALA A 27 -9.93 -27.95 -2.65
C ALA A 27 -11.06 -27.28 -1.85
N ALA A 28 -10.73 -26.68 -0.70
CA ALA A 28 -11.70 -25.97 0.13
C ALA A 28 -12.29 -24.74 -0.57
N ILE A 29 -11.48 -23.97 -1.31
CA ILE A 29 -11.95 -22.86 -2.15
C ILE A 29 -12.94 -23.39 -3.19
N TYR A 30 -12.59 -24.45 -3.90
CA TYR A 30 -13.43 -25.01 -4.96
C TYR A 30 -14.77 -25.53 -4.41
N ALA A 31 -14.76 -26.20 -3.26
CA ALA A 31 -15.97 -26.72 -2.63
C ALA A 31 -16.92 -25.61 -2.14
N VAL A 32 -16.38 -24.54 -1.53
CA VAL A 32 -17.19 -23.46 -0.94
C VAL A 32 -17.61 -22.42 -1.98
N ASN A 33 -16.78 -22.18 -2.99
CA ASN A 33 -17.07 -21.23 -4.04
C ASN A 33 -16.52 -21.75 -5.39
N PRO A 34 -17.28 -22.56 -6.14
CA PRO A 34 -16.81 -23.17 -7.38
C PRO A 34 -16.30 -22.15 -8.41
N GLY A 35 -15.30 -22.55 -9.20
CA GLY A 35 -14.66 -21.72 -10.23
C GLY A 35 -13.13 -21.75 -10.17
N PRO A 36 -12.43 -20.83 -10.87
CA PRO A 36 -10.97 -20.82 -10.91
C PRO A 36 -10.35 -20.70 -9.51
N ILE A 37 -9.39 -21.57 -9.18
CA ILE A 37 -8.74 -21.57 -7.87
C ILE A 37 -7.67 -20.48 -7.78
N ILE A 38 -6.93 -20.27 -8.87
CA ILE A 38 -5.88 -19.25 -8.95
C ILE A 38 -6.47 -17.93 -9.43
N TYR A 39 -6.25 -16.88 -8.65
CA TYR A 39 -6.45 -15.50 -9.06
C TYR A 39 -5.16 -14.95 -9.66
N GLN A 40 -5.29 -14.30 -10.81
CA GLN A 40 -4.19 -13.67 -11.55
C GLN A 40 -4.35 -12.16 -11.46
N ALA A 41 -3.37 -11.49 -10.85
CA ALA A 41 -3.39 -10.04 -10.66
C ALA A 41 -2.29 -9.37 -11.49
N ALA A 42 -2.65 -8.41 -12.34
CA ALA A 42 -1.67 -7.54 -12.99
C ALA A 42 -0.98 -6.66 -11.93
N ARG A 43 0.35 -6.68 -11.93
CA ARG A 43 1.15 -5.90 -10.99
C ARG A 43 2.37 -5.29 -11.65
N VAL A 44 2.78 -4.13 -11.16
CA VAL A 44 3.98 -3.44 -11.61
C VAL A 44 5.19 -4.01 -10.86
N GLY A 45 6.18 -4.47 -11.61
CA GLY A 45 7.46 -4.95 -11.12
C GLY A 45 8.61 -4.02 -11.49
N ARG A 46 9.82 -4.59 -11.56
CA ARG A 46 11.04 -3.83 -11.79
C ARG A 46 11.00 -3.04 -13.10
N SER A 47 11.48 -1.81 -13.06
CA SER A 47 11.50 -0.87 -14.18
C SER A 47 10.11 -0.57 -14.75
N GLY A 48 9.06 -0.72 -13.95
CA GLY A 48 7.68 -0.46 -14.38
C GLY A 48 7.05 -1.58 -15.22
N ARG A 49 7.74 -2.71 -15.44
CA ARG A 49 7.21 -3.82 -16.24
C ARG A 49 6.04 -4.48 -15.52
N VAL A 50 4.94 -4.68 -16.23
CA VAL A 50 3.77 -5.38 -15.68
C VAL A 50 3.98 -6.89 -15.78
N PHE A 51 3.66 -7.61 -14.70
CA PHE A 51 3.68 -9.07 -14.65
C PHE A 51 2.41 -9.61 -13.99
N THR A 52 2.15 -10.91 -14.20
CA THR A 52 1.03 -11.62 -13.59
C THR A 52 1.44 -12.21 -12.25
N MET A 53 0.91 -11.67 -11.16
CA MET A 53 1.09 -12.19 -9.81
C MET A 53 0.02 -13.24 -9.49
N TYR A 54 0.44 -14.43 -9.04
CA TYR A 54 -0.46 -15.54 -8.73
C TYR A 54 -0.88 -15.54 -7.25
N LYS A 55 -2.16 -15.77 -6.98
CA LYS A 55 -2.70 -15.94 -5.63
C LYS A 55 -3.78 -17.02 -5.60
N LEU A 56 -4.08 -17.57 -4.44
CA LEU A 56 -5.35 -18.30 -4.29
C LEU A 56 -6.51 -17.31 -4.29
N ARG A 57 -7.60 -17.69 -4.96
CA ARG A 57 -8.80 -16.86 -5.01
C ARG A 57 -9.46 -16.86 -3.63
N THR A 58 -9.59 -15.65 -3.09
CA THR A 58 -10.22 -15.39 -1.78
C THR A 58 -11.45 -14.48 -1.89
N MET A 59 -11.77 -14.04 -3.11
CA MET A 59 -12.94 -13.21 -3.41
C MET A 59 -13.95 -13.98 -4.26
N HIS A 60 -15.22 -13.64 -4.10
CA HIS A 60 -16.31 -14.14 -4.93
C HIS A 60 -16.11 -13.74 -6.39
N LEU A 61 -16.50 -14.61 -7.31
CA LEU A 61 -16.63 -14.29 -8.73
C LEU A 61 -17.85 -13.39 -8.91
N ARG A 62 -17.69 -12.06 -8.85
CA ARG A 62 -18.76 -11.12 -9.21
C ARG A 62 -18.81 -10.95 -10.72
N ARG A 63 -20.02 -10.97 -11.30
CA ARG A 63 -20.30 -10.30 -12.58
C ARG A 63 -20.36 -8.79 -12.28
N GLY A 64 -19.40 -8.03 -12.80
CA GLY A 64 -19.34 -6.58 -12.62
C GLY A 64 -18.23 -6.15 -11.66
N ASP A 65 -17.37 -5.28 -12.18
CA ASP A 65 -16.20 -4.75 -11.49
C ASP A 65 -16.66 -3.83 -10.36
N SER A 66 -16.37 -4.17 -9.11
CA SER A 66 -16.55 -3.27 -7.97
C SER A 66 -15.66 -2.02 -8.05
N GLY A 67 -14.79 -1.91 -9.07
CA GLY A 67 -13.98 -0.73 -9.40
C GLY A 67 -12.78 -0.51 -8.48
N SER A 68 -12.94 -0.77 -7.17
CA SER A 68 -11.88 -0.53 -6.19
C SER A 68 -10.87 -1.66 -6.13
N VAL A 69 -9.60 -1.27 -6.25
CA VAL A 69 -8.42 -2.15 -6.14
C VAL A 69 -7.97 -2.37 -4.69
N VAL A 70 -8.52 -1.60 -3.75
CA VAL A 70 -8.22 -1.68 -2.31
C VAL A 70 -9.23 -2.59 -1.63
N THR A 71 -8.77 -3.48 -0.75
CA THR A 71 -9.63 -4.28 0.11
C THR A 71 -9.71 -3.62 1.49
N ALA A 72 -10.92 -3.33 1.96
CA ALA A 72 -11.18 -2.79 3.30
C ALA A 72 -11.36 -3.91 4.35
N ALA A 73 -11.33 -3.55 5.63
CA ALA A 73 -11.74 -4.46 6.69
C ALA A 73 -13.24 -4.80 6.53
N GLY A 74 -13.59 -6.09 6.58
CA GLY A 74 -14.98 -6.54 6.42
C GLY A 74 -15.51 -6.50 4.98
N ASP A 75 -14.65 -6.37 3.97
CA ASP A 75 -15.03 -6.34 2.55
C ASP A 75 -15.87 -7.58 2.16
N GLY A 76 -17.15 -7.35 1.83
CA GLY A 76 -18.10 -8.39 1.45
C GLY A 76 -17.76 -9.14 0.15
N ARG A 77 -16.77 -8.67 -0.63
CA ARG A 77 -16.22 -9.42 -1.77
C ARG A 77 -15.43 -10.64 -1.31
N VAL A 78 -14.91 -10.64 -0.09
CA VAL A 78 -14.08 -11.72 0.47
C VAL A 78 -14.97 -12.73 1.20
N PHE A 79 -15.02 -13.96 0.70
CA PHE A 79 -15.82 -15.01 1.34
C PHE A 79 -15.19 -15.46 2.67
N PRO A 80 -15.96 -16.05 3.60
CA PRO A 80 -15.48 -16.35 4.97
C PRO A 80 -14.18 -17.14 5.02
N LEU A 81 -14.08 -18.25 4.26
CA LEU A 81 -12.84 -19.03 4.14
C LEU A 81 -11.70 -18.17 3.56
N GLY A 82 -11.99 -17.29 2.60
CA GLY A 82 -11.02 -16.38 2.00
C GLY A 82 -10.42 -15.40 3.01
N ARG A 83 -11.19 -14.97 4.02
CA ARG A 83 -10.67 -14.13 5.12
C ARG A 83 -9.64 -14.88 5.96
N LEU A 84 -9.90 -16.15 6.27
CA LEU A 84 -8.96 -17.01 6.99
C LEU A 84 -7.67 -17.19 6.19
N LEU A 85 -7.77 -17.52 4.90
CA LEU A 85 -6.62 -17.69 4.03
C LEU A 85 -5.75 -16.43 3.93
N ARG A 86 -6.38 -15.24 3.87
CA ARG A 86 -5.68 -13.93 3.86
C ARG A 86 -5.01 -13.59 5.18
N ARG A 87 -5.63 -13.97 6.31
CA ARG A 87 -5.05 -13.76 7.65
C ARG A 87 -3.80 -14.60 7.83
N LEU A 88 -3.86 -15.87 7.42
CA LEU A 88 -2.73 -16.80 7.48
C LEU A 88 -1.74 -16.67 6.32
N LYS A 89 -1.97 -15.75 5.36
CA LYS A 89 -1.19 -15.56 4.14
C LYS A 89 -1.04 -16.80 3.25
N ILE A 90 -1.92 -17.78 3.44
CA ILE A 90 -1.99 -18.99 2.60
C ILE A 90 -2.36 -18.62 1.17
N ASP A 91 -3.12 -17.53 0.97
CA ASP A 91 -3.47 -17.04 -0.36
C ASP A 91 -2.28 -16.54 -1.19
N GLU A 92 -1.16 -16.23 -0.55
CA GLU A 92 0.04 -15.71 -1.19
C GLU A 92 1.03 -16.80 -1.61
N LEU A 93 0.82 -18.06 -1.20
CA LEU A 93 1.72 -19.19 -1.51
C LEU A 93 1.95 -19.41 -3.03
N PRO A 94 0.98 -19.19 -3.94
CA PRO A 94 1.28 -19.28 -5.37
C PRO A 94 2.34 -18.29 -5.88
N GLN A 95 2.65 -17.21 -5.14
CA GLN A 95 3.66 -16.22 -5.52
C GLN A 95 5.09 -16.80 -5.49
N MET A 96 5.35 -17.93 -4.83
CA MET A 96 6.66 -18.60 -4.95
C MET A 96 7.00 -18.93 -6.41
N LEU A 97 5.99 -19.21 -7.25
CA LEU A 97 6.20 -19.38 -8.68
C LEU A 97 6.69 -18.10 -9.35
N ASN A 98 6.21 -16.92 -8.94
CA ASN A 98 6.70 -15.64 -9.46
C ASN A 98 8.15 -15.38 -9.05
N ILE A 99 8.53 -15.80 -7.85
CA ILE A 99 9.94 -15.75 -7.42
C ILE A 99 10.77 -16.68 -8.29
N ILE A 100 10.38 -17.94 -8.47
CA ILE A 100 11.14 -18.90 -9.30
C ILE A 100 11.26 -18.41 -10.76
N LYS A 101 10.20 -17.81 -11.34
CA LYS A 101 10.21 -17.22 -12.68
C LYS A 101 11.10 -15.98 -12.82
N GLY A 102 11.36 -15.27 -11.72
CA GLY A 102 12.19 -14.06 -11.71
C GLY A 102 11.40 -12.76 -11.82
N ASP A 103 10.08 -12.83 -11.69
CA ASP A 103 9.20 -11.66 -11.61
C ASP A 103 9.33 -10.96 -10.25
N MET A 104 9.63 -11.74 -9.20
CA MET A 104 9.68 -11.30 -7.79
C MET A 104 10.95 -11.81 -7.07
N SER A 105 11.20 -11.24 -5.90
CA SER A 105 12.18 -11.68 -4.90
C SER A 105 11.46 -12.02 -3.58
N ILE A 106 12.14 -12.67 -2.63
CA ILE A 106 11.56 -12.91 -1.30
C ILE A 106 11.33 -11.57 -0.58
N VAL A 107 12.33 -10.68 -0.61
CA VAL A 107 12.28 -9.36 0.03
C VAL A 107 12.45 -8.25 -0.99
N GLY A 108 11.51 -7.30 -0.98
CA GLY A 108 11.49 -6.18 -1.91
C GLY A 108 10.20 -5.38 -1.79
N PRO A 109 10.11 -4.17 -2.36
CA PRO A 109 8.89 -3.37 -2.31
C PRO A 109 7.67 -4.16 -2.80
N ARG A 110 6.51 -3.96 -2.17
CA ARG A 110 5.30 -4.73 -2.51
C ARG A 110 4.89 -4.40 -3.96
N PRO A 111 4.69 -5.40 -4.86
CA PRO A 111 4.21 -5.12 -6.20
C PRO A 111 2.80 -4.53 -6.13
N ARG A 112 2.58 -3.41 -6.83
CA ARG A 112 1.35 -2.62 -6.77
C ARG A 112 0.53 -2.74 -8.05
N ASP A 113 -0.75 -2.40 -7.92
CA ASP A 113 -1.65 -2.32 -9.05
C ASP A 113 -1.20 -1.22 -10.03
N PRO A 114 -1.18 -1.46 -11.35
CA PRO A 114 -0.85 -0.44 -12.34
C PRO A 114 -1.66 0.85 -12.19
N LYS A 115 -2.94 0.77 -11.78
CA LYS A 115 -3.77 1.96 -11.54
C LYS A 115 -3.22 2.81 -10.39
N ILE A 116 -2.76 2.19 -9.30
CA ILE A 116 -2.16 2.89 -8.16
C ILE A 116 -0.82 3.52 -8.55
N VAL A 117 0.03 2.79 -9.29
CA VAL A 117 1.31 3.32 -9.74
C VAL A 117 1.12 4.49 -10.71
N GLY A 118 0.17 4.38 -11.65
CA GLY A 118 -0.12 5.46 -12.60
C GLY A 118 -0.67 6.72 -11.95
N ARG A 119 -1.53 6.59 -10.93
CA ARG A 119 -2.25 7.72 -10.31
C ARG A 119 -1.53 8.34 -9.11
N CYS A 120 -0.82 7.55 -8.31
CA CYS A 120 -0.36 7.96 -6.98
C CYS A 120 1.17 8.06 -6.83
N TYR A 121 1.96 7.55 -7.78
CA TYR A 121 3.43 7.55 -7.63
C TYR A 121 4.03 8.87 -8.11
N THR A 122 4.77 9.52 -7.21
CA THR A 122 5.69 10.63 -7.52
C THR A 122 7.00 10.07 -8.13
N PRO A 123 7.88 10.92 -8.68
CA PRO A 123 9.21 10.49 -9.11
C PRO A 123 9.99 9.77 -8.01
N LEU A 124 9.89 10.26 -6.75
CA LEU A 124 10.47 9.62 -5.57
C LEU A 124 9.89 8.21 -5.33
N HIS A 125 8.56 8.05 -5.40
CA HIS A 125 7.92 6.73 -5.22
C HIS A 125 8.36 5.70 -6.26
N ARG A 126 8.73 6.14 -7.48
CA ARG A 126 9.22 5.25 -8.54
C ARG A 126 10.59 4.65 -8.24
N GLU A 127 11.33 5.13 -7.25
CA GLU A 127 12.54 4.46 -6.75
C GLU A 127 12.25 3.02 -6.29
N THR A 128 11.05 2.77 -5.74
CA THR A 128 10.62 1.42 -5.34
C THR A 128 10.58 0.43 -6.50
N LEU A 129 10.51 0.90 -7.75
CA LEU A 129 10.47 0.08 -8.95
C LEU A 129 11.88 -0.22 -9.51
N GLN A 130 12.96 0.25 -8.89
CA GLN A 130 14.33 -0.01 -9.37
C GLN A 130 14.82 -1.43 -9.06
N VAL A 131 14.20 -2.11 -8.09
CA VAL A 131 14.53 -3.47 -7.67
C VAL A 131 13.39 -4.43 -8.00
N LEU A 132 13.64 -5.74 -7.87
CA LEU A 132 12.56 -6.71 -7.98
C LEU A 132 11.56 -6.50 -6.82
N PRO A 133 10.25 -6.55 -7.09
CA PRO A 133 9.25 -6.51 -6.04
C PRO A 133 9.36 -7.75 -5.15
N GLY A 134 8.97 -7.61 -3.87
CA GLY A 134 9.08 -8.67 -2.87
C GLY A 134 7.76 -9.34 -2.53
N LEU A 135 7.84 -10.60 -2.09
CA LEU A 135 6.76 -11.26 -1.36
C LEU A 135 6.49 -10.55 -0.03
N THR A 136 7.55 -10.19 0.69
CA THR A 136 7.48 -9.31 1.87
C THR A 136 8.31 -8.05 1.68
N SER A 137 7.94 -7.00 2.41
CA SER A 137 8.59 -5.69 2.40
C SER A 137 8.37 -4.99 3.75
N PRO A 138 9.17 -3.96 4.09
CA PRO A 138 8.89 -3.11 5.24
C PRO A 138 7.48 -2.50 5.20
N GLY A 139 7.03 -2.02 4.04
CA GLY A 139 5.67 -1.54 3.87
C GLY A 139 4.61 -2.64 4.10
N THR A 140 4.87 -3.87 3.68
CA THR A 140 4.00 -5.02 3.96
C THR A 140 3.94 -5.33 5.45
N LEU A 141 5.10 -5.39 6.12
CA LEU A 141 5.20 -5.62 7.56
C LEU A 141 4.47 -4.52 8.36
N PHE A 142 4.65 -3.26 7.98
CA PHE A 142 3.91 -2.13 8.56
C PHE A 142 2.40 -2.34 8.41
N TYR A 143 1.93 -2.71 7.22
CA TYR A 143 0.51 -2.93 6.98
C TYR A 143 -0.06 -4.07 7.83
N LEU A 144 0.70 -5.16 8.02
CA LEU A 144 0.27 -6.29 8.84
C LEU A 144 0.15 -5.94 10.33
N THR A 145 1.03 -5.07 10.81
CA THR A 145 1.17 -4.78 12.24
C THR A 145 0.39 -3.54 12.68
N HIS A 146 0.17 -2.59 11.76
CA HIS A 146 -0.42 -1.29 12.06
C HIS A 146 -1.56 -0.90 11.10
N GLY A 147 -1.59 -1.42 9.87
CA GLY A 147 -2.45 -0.91 8.79
C GLY A 147 -3.76 -1.66 8.56
N GLU A 148 -3.86 -2.95 8.92
CA GLU A 148 -5.13 -3.71 8.79
C GLU A 148 -6.24 -3.15 9.70
N GLN A 149 -5.87 -2.47 10.80
CA GLN A 149 -6.80 -1.99 11.83
C GLN A 149 -7.33 -0.56 11.59
N THR A 150 -7.01 0.08 10.46
CA THR A 150 -7.27 1.53 10.29
C THR A 150 -8.25 1.89 9.17
N LEU A 151 -8.66 0.96 8.32
CA LEU A 151 -9.58 1.24 7.20
C LEU A 151 -11.04 1.00 7.61
N HIS A 152 -11.65 2.00 8.25
CA HIS A 152 -13.05 1.97 8.73
C HIS A 152 -13.98 2.95 7.99
N SER A 153 -13.47 3.68 6.99
CA SER A 153 -14.24 4.74 6.33
C SER A 153 -15.19 4.24 5.23
N ARG A 154 -16.16 5.10 4.87
CA ARG A 154 -17.09 4.92 3.75
C ARG A 154 -16.39 4.91 2.37
N ASP A 155 -15.15 5.41 2.29
CA ASP A 155 -14.30 5.39 1.10
C ASP A 155 -12.90 4.83 1.43
N PRO A 156 -12.74 3.50 1.41
CA PRO A 156 -11.49 2.84 1.76
C PRO A 156 -10.33 3.16 0.82
N GLU A 157 -10.63 3.54 -0.43
CA GLU A 157 -9.60 3.78 -1.44
C GLU A 157 -8.90 5.13 -1.19
N SER A 158 -9.67 6.19 -0.95
CA SER A 158 -9.12 7.50 -0.62
C SER A 158 -8.36 7.49 0.71
N GLU A 159 -8.89 6.81 1.74
CA GLU A 159 -8.20 6.69 3.02
C GLU A 159 -6.87 5.93 2.89
N TYR A 160 -6.88 4.83 2.14
CA TYR A 160 -5.67 4.08 1.84
C TYR A 160 -4.62 4.94 1.14
N GLN A 161 -5.03 5.72 0.13
CA GLN A 161 -4.14 6.61 -0.62
C GLN A 161 -3.58 7.74 0.23
N ALA A 162 -4.39 8.33 1.12
CA ALA A 162 -3.99 9.48 1.93
C ALA A 162 -3.12 9.11 3.14
N ARG A 163 -3.41 7.98 3.80
CA ARG A 163 -2.79 7.64 5.10
C ARG A 163 -1.78 6.51 5.00
N ILE A 164 -2.17 5.41 4.36
CA ILE A 164 -1.42 4.15 4.41
C ILE A 164 -0.36 4.09 3.30
N LEU A 165 -0.73 4.45 2.07
CA LEU A 165 0.16 4.35 0.91
C LEU A 165 1.45 5.15 1.08
N PRO A 166 1.45 6.41 1.55
CA PRO A 166 2.68 7.20 1.70
C PRO A 166 3.64 6.57 2.70
N GLN A 167 3.14 6.08 3.84
CA GLN A 167 3.94 5.41 4.86
C GLN A 167 4.56 4.12 4.34
N LYS A 168 3.78 3.30 3.62
CA LYS A 168 4.29 2.07 3.00
C LYS A 168 5.39 2.37 1.98
N LEU A 169 5.19 3.38 1.13
CA LEU A 169 6.17 3.78 0.12
C LEU A 169 7.42 4.35 0.76
N ALA A 170 7.30 5.13 1.85
CA ALA A 170 8.44 5.67 2.58
C ALA A 170 9.36 4.58 3.11
N LEU A 171 8.78 3.57 3.77
CA LEU A 171 9.51 2.41 4.28
C LEU A 171 10.14 1.57 3.15
N ASP A 172 9.42 1.40 2.05
CA ASP A 172 9.93 0.66 0.89
C ASP A 172 11.07 1.44 0.18
N ILE A 173 11.03 2.78 0.13
CA ILE A 173 12.12 3.63 -0.40
C ILE A 173 13.36 3.55 0.50
N ASP A 174 13.20 3.69 1.81
CA ASP A 174 14.29 3.56 2.78
C ASP A 174 14.99 2.20 2.63
N TYR A 175 14.21 1.14 2.48
CA TYR A 175 14.76 -0.19 2.18
C TYR A 175 15.51 -0.24 0.85
N VAL A 176 14.96 0.30 -0.25
CA VAL A 176 15.66 0.28 -1.54
C VAL A 176 17.03 0.96 -1.45
N ARG A 177 17.12 2.06 -0.70
CA ARG A 177 18.35 2.83 -0.51
C ARG A 177 19.35 2.13 0.41
N ASN A 178 18.88 1.46 1.45
CA ASN A 178 19.71 0.90 2.51
C ASN A 178 19.81 -0.64 2.48
N ARG A 179 19.29 -1.31 1.46
CA ARG A 179 19.16 -2.77 1.40
C ARG A 179 20.49 -3.52 1.66
N SER A 180 20.42 -4.49 2.56
CA SER A 180 21.53 -5.39 2.88
C SER A 180 20.98 -6.80 3.15
N VAL A 181 21.82 -7.83 3.05
CA VAL A 181 21.40 -9.22 3.33
C VAL A 181 20.87 -9.36 4.76
N TRP A 182 21.46 -8.62 5.69
CA TRP A 182 21.01 -8.60 7.08
C TRP A 182 19.61 -7.99 7.22
N ILE A 183 19.33 -6.89 6.51
CA ILE A 183 18.01 -6.27 6.51
C ILE A 183 16.98 -7.22 5.89
N ASP A 184 17.34 -7.91 4.79
CA ASP A 184 16.47 -8.90 4.16
C ASP A 184 16.09 -10.00 5.18
N LEU A 185 17.08 -10.55 5.89
CA LEU A 185 16.86 -11.58 6.93
C LEU A 185 15.97 -11.06 8.07
N LEU A 186 16.22 -9.85 8.56
CA LEU A 186 15.41 -9.24 9.61
C LEU A 186 13.95 -9.05 9.17
N ILE A 187 13.71 -8.61 7.93
CA ILE A 187 12.37 -8.44 7.39
C ILE A 187 11.65 -9.79 7.32
N VAL A 188 12.34 -10.86 6.87
CA VAL A 188 11.77 -12.22 6.84
C VAL A 188 11.36 -12.68 8.25
N VAL A 189 12.28 -12.61 9.22
CA VAL A 189 12.02 -13.03 10.60
C VAL A 189 10.86 -12.25 11.21
N ARG A 190 10.84 -10.92 11.05
CA ARG A 190 9.73 -10.08 11.54
C ARG A 190 8.41 -10.38 10.85
N THR A 191 8.44 -10.67 9.55
CA THR A 191 7.21 -11.05 8.81
C THR A 191 6.64 -12.36 9.33
N VAL A 192 7.49 -13.37 9.54
CA VAL A 192 7.08 -14.66 10.13
C VAL A 192 6.54 -14.46 11.54
N GLY A 193 7.26 -13.73 12.39
CA GLY A 193 6.82 -13.42 13.75
C GLY A 193 5.47 -12.69 13.79
N ALA A 194 5.24 -11.74 12.88
CA ALA A 194 3.99 -11.01 12.78
C ALA A 194 2.82 -11.92 12.34
N ILE A 195 3.04 -12.85 11.41
CA ILE A 195 2.03 -13.84 11.00
C ILE A 195 1.70 -14.80 12.15
N LEU A 196 2.69 -15.14 12.98
CA LEU A 196 2.54 -15.99 14.16
C LEU A 196 2.05 -15.21 15.41
N ASN A 197 1.69 -13.93 15.27
CA ASN A 197 1.25 -13.04 16.37
C ASN A 197 2.25 -12.94 17.53
N MET A 198 3.55 -12.84 17.23
CA MET A 198 4.58 -12.58 18.23
C MET A 198 4.71 -11.06 18.47
N ASP A 199 4.52 -10.61 19.71
CA ASP A 199 4.46 -9.18 20.07
C ASP A 199 5.70 -8.37 19.68
N ALA A 200 6.88 -9.00 19.63
CA ALA A 200 8.15 -8.35 19.29
C ALA A 200 8.40 -8.16 17.78
N ALA A 201 7.47 -8.58 16.92
CA ALA A 201 7.68 -8.59 15.47
C ALA A 201 7.34 -7.26 14.75
N GLY A 202 6.69 -6.33 15.44
CA GLY A 202 6.28 -5.03 14.91
C GLY A 202 7.43 -4.11 14.52
N LEU A 203 7.21 -3.25 13.51
CA LEU A 203 8.06 -2.09 13.30
C LEU A 203 7.79 -1.06 14.42
N SER A 204 8.85 -0.50 15.01
CA SER A 204 8.70 0.56 16.02
C SER A 204 7.99 1.78 15.41
N GLN A 205 6.96 2.32 16.09
CA GLN A 205 6.27 3.53 15.64
C GLN A 205 7.25 4.69 15.39
N ARG A 206 8.27 4.86 16.25
CA ARG A 206 9.32 5.87 16.09
C ARG A 206 10.08 5.73 14.76
N HIS A 207 10.27 4.50 14.28
CA HIS A 207 10.91 4.25 12.99
C HIS A 207 9.96 4.61 11.83
N VAL A 208 8.68 4.22 11.94
CA VAL A 208 7.66 4.56 10.93
C VAL A 208 7.49 6.08 10.79
N GLU A 209 7.39 6.81 11.90
CA GLU A 209 7.26 8.26 11.93
C GLU A 209 8.48 8.95 11.33
N ARG A 210 9.69 8.53 11.75
CA ARG A 210 10.94 9.07 11.24
C ARG A 210 11.04 8.92 9.72
N VAL A 211 10.78 7.72 9.21
CA VAL A 211 10.87 7.44 7.76
C VAL A 211 9.73 8.12 7.00
N GLY A 212 8.53 8.15 7.57
CA GLY A 212 7.36 8.84 7.01
C GLY A 212 7.60 10.34 6.83
N ALA A 213 8.26 10.99 7.79
CA ALA A 213 8.60 12.41 7.71
C ALA A 213 9.62 12.74 6.60
N LEU A 214 10.50 11.80 6.23
CA LEU A 214 11.52 12.00 5.20
C LEU A 214 10.99 11.92 3.76
N VAL A 215 9.82 11.30 3.56
CA VAL A 215 9.29 10.97 2.23
C VAL A 215 7.96 11.68 1.95
N GLN A 216 7.28 12.21 2.97
CA GLN A 216 6.17 13.12 2.72
C GLN A 216 6.72 14.41 2.08
N PRO A 217 6.11 14.91 0.98
CA PRO A 217 6.37 16.28 0.58
C PRO A 217 6.01 17.16 1.77
N ALA A 218 6.90 18.10 2.13
CA ALA A 218 6.70 19.01 3.24
C ALA A 218 5.36 19.73 3.10
N LYS A 219 4.30 19.16 3.69
CA LYS A 219 2.99 19.81 3.81
C LYS A 219 3.10 21.14 4.57
N ASN A 220 4.21 21.33 5.29
CA ASN A 220 4.46 22.50 6.12
C ASN A 220 5.11 23.67 5.35
N LEU A 221 5.64 23.50 4.14
CA LEU A 221 6.22 24.63 3.38
C LEU A 221 5.19 25.45 2.60
N LEU A 222 3.99 24.90 2.35
CA LEU A 222 2.91 25.62 1.68
C LEU A 222 1.95 26.32 2.66
N SER A 223 1.98 25.98 3.95
CA SER A 223 1.20 26.71 4.97
C SER A 223 1.87 27.99 5.45
N GLU A 224 3.21 28.06 5.43
CA GLU A 224 3.94 29.26 5.84
C GLU A 224 4.14 30.25 4.67
N ALA A 225 4.28 29.75 3.43
CA ALA A 225 4.41 30.61 2.25
C ALA A 225 3.12 31.40 1.93
N ASP A 226 1.94 30.84 2.23
CA ASP A 226 0.65 31.55 2.08
C ASP A 226 0.37 32.57 3.19
N LEU A 227 1.11 32.52 4.30
CA LEU A 227 0.99 33.52 5.38
C LEU A 227 1.93 34.73 5.17
N THR A 228 2.95 34.59 4.33
CA THR A 228 3.90 35.68 4.03
C THR A 228 3.53 36.55 2.83
N LEU A 229 2.46 36.20 2.09
CA LEU A 229 1.95 36.98 0.95
C LEU A 229 0.64 37.74 1.25
N ARG A 230 0.31 37.96 2.53
CA ARG A 230 -0.65 39.01 2.89
C ARG A 230 0.07 40.36 2.88
N ASP A 231 -0.20 41.13 1.83
CA ASP A 231 0.19 42.52 1.66
C ASP A 231 -0.17 43.35 2.93
N PRO A 232 0.82 43.94 3.64
CA PRO A 232 0.57 44.72 4.85
C PRO A 232 -0.12 46.07 4.59
N THR A 233 -0.42 46.44 3.34
CA THR A 233 -0.91 47.78 3.00
C THR A 233 -2.42 47.90 2.83
N ALA A 234 -3.19 46.80 2.97
CA ALA A 234 -4.63 46.81 2.67
C ALA A 234 -5.56 47.31 3.79
N ASP A 235 -5.05 47.77 4.96
CA ASP A 235 -5.90 48.13 6.11
C ASP A 235 -5.72 49.56 6.63
N ARG A 236 -5.34 50.50 5.76
CA ARG A 236 -5.36 51.94 6.08
C ARG A 236 -5.88 52.76 4.92
N GLY A 237 -7.20 52.94 4.86
CA GLY A 237 -7.78 53.94 3.98
C GLY A 237 -9.24 53.68 3.63
N GLN A 238 -10.14 53.80 4.63
CA GLN A 238 -11.54 54.18 4.42
C GLN A 238 -12.19 54.45 5.79
N SER A 239 -11.68 55.50 6.46
CA SER A 239 -12.31 56.09 7.63
C SER A 239 -11.98 57.58 7.65
N GLN A 240 -12.42 58.30 6.62
CA GLN A 240 -12.64 59.75 6.55
C GLN A 240 -13.02 60.11 5.10
N GLU A 241 -13.91 61.09 4.94
CA GLU A 241 -14.63 61.46 3.69
C GLU A 241 -15.82 60.51 3.39
N LEU A 242 -17.08 60.82 3.66
CA LEU A 242 -17.81 62.04 3.31
C LEU A 242 -18.93 62.34 4.34
N ARG A 243 -18.74 63.41 5.12
CA ARG A 243 -19.82 64.34 5.45
C ARG A 243 -19.84 65.36 4.32
N ASN A 244 -20.92 65.45 3.53
CA ASN A 244 -21.53 66.68 2.98
C ASN A 244 -22.39 66.40 1.73
N GLY A 245 -23.60 66.99 1.71
CA GLY A 245 -24.57 67.04 0.60
C GLY A 245 -25.67 65.98 0.77
N GLY A 246 -26.89 66.30 1.23
CA GLY A 246 -27.81 67.30 0.69
C GLY A 246 -28.67 66.61 -0.39
N GLN A 247 -29.82 66.03 -0.01
CA GLN A 247 -31.18 66.60 -0.16
C GLN A 247 -31.86 66.06 -1.44
N GLU A 248 -33.19 65.85 -1.38
CA GLU A 248 -34.12 65.49 -2.48
C GLU A 248 -34.17 64.00 -2.88
N ASP A 249 -35.30 63.34 -3.18
CA ASP A 249 -36.73 63.59 -3.03
C ASP A 249 -37.48 62.28 -3.41
N LEU A 250 -38.70 62.12 -2.90
CA LEU A 250 -39.89 61.47 -3.51
C LEU A 250 -39.86 60.02 -4.10
N ARG A 251 -40.74 59.21 -3.48
CA ARG A 251 -41.89 58.47 -4.06
C ARG A 251 -41.73 57.09 -4.73
N ASP A 252 -42.65 56.24 -4.26
CA ASP A 252 -43.53 55.34 -5.02
C ASP A 252 -43.01 53.99 -5.56
N ARG A 253 -43.42 52.94 -4.81
CA ARG A 253 -44.08 51.66 -5.22
C ARG A 253 -43.43 50.40 -4.69
#